data_AF-A0A2M7M5X4-F1
#
_entry.id   AF-A0A2M7M5X4-F1
#
_cell.length_a   1.000
_cell.length_b   1.000
_cell.length_c   1.000
_cell.angle_alpha   90.00
_cell.angle_beta   90.00
_cell.angle_gamma   90.00
#
_symmetry.space_group_name_H-M   'P 1'
#
loop_
_entity.id
_entity.type
_entity.pdbx_description
1 polymer ?
#
loop_
_entity_poly.entity_id
_entity_poly.type
_entity_poly.pdbx_seq_one_letter_code
_entity_poly.pdbx_strand_id
1 'polypeptide(L)'
;TTGWMEVTIENGELKIDNEKNCQFSTVNYQFIKSLAWSNMPLQNYGSLYNAWTDRFIGYECSVLSGIFAIGKAGDRLERLTRCREIESRISELRGQLKKAAFNRQVELNTQIKKFEQELKQLAGNL
;
A
#
# COMPACT_ATOMS: atom_id res chain seq x y z
N THR A 1 -17.39 21.03 9.21
CA THR A 1 -16.95 21.89 8.10
C THR A 1 -15.68 21.30 7.55
N THR A 2 -15.75 20.66 6.39
CA THR A 2 -14.62 20.03 5.71
C THR A 2 -13.67 21.12 5.24
N GLY A 3 -12.68 21.45 6.08
CA GLY A 3 -11.59 22.33 5.71
C GLY A 3 -10.72 21.59 4.69
N TRP A 4 -10.56 22.18 3.52
CA TRP A 4 -9.65 21.66 2.51
C TRP A 4 -8.22 21.77 3.03
N MET A 5 -7.43 20.71 2.84
CA MET A 5 -6.02 20.64 3.21
C MET A 5 -5.22 21.49 2.23
N GLU A 6 -4.58 22.54 2.70
CA GLU A 6 -3.65 23.33 1.90
C GLU A 6 -2.27 22.65 1.98
N VAL A 7 -1.86 22.05 0.85
CA VAL A 7 -0.52 21.47 0.71
C VAL A 7 0.29 22.46 -0.11
N THR A 8 1.28 23.07 0.52
CA THR A 8 2.09 24.11 -0.09
C THR A 8 3.51 23.60 -0.24
N ILE A 9 4.10 23.83 -1.42
CA ILE A 9 5.52 23.58 -1.65
C ILE A 9 6.23 24.92 -1.53
N GLU A 10 6.98 25.10 -0.44
CA GLU A 10 7.83 26.27 -0.23
C GLU A 10 9.29 25.83 -0.27
N ASN A 11 10.09 26.43 -1.14
CA ASN A 11 11.53 26.14 -1.26
C ASN A 11 11.87 24.64 -1.47
N GLY A 12 10.95 23.88 -2.10
CA GLY A 12 11.10 22.45 -2.32
C GLY A 12 10.79 21.58 -1.10
N GLU A 13 10.40 22.17 0.02
CA GLU A 13 9.91 21.47 1.20
C GLU A 13 8.38 21.45 1.19
N LEU A 14 7.83 20.27 1.49
CA LEU A 14 6.39 20.05 1.63
C LEU A 14 5.96 20.54 3.01
N LYS A 15 5.14 21.60 3.04
CA LYS A 15 4.48 22.08 4.25
C LYS A 15 3.01 21.70 4.21
N ILE A 16 2.53 21.14 5.31
CA ILE A 16 1.13 20.74 5.49
C ILE A 16 0.61 21.56 6.66
N ASP A 17 -0.23 22.55 6.36
CA ASP A 17 -0.85 23.35 7.39
C ASP A 17 -2.08 22.63 7.95
N ASN A 18 -2.27 22.76 9.27
CA ASN A 18 -3.30 22.08 10.09
C ASN A 18 -2.93 20.67 10.61
N GLU A 19 -1.74 20.53 11.20
CA GLU A 19 -1.24 19.32 11.90
C GLU A 19 -2.22 18.70 12.92
N LYS A 20 -3.20 19.47 13.42
CA LYS A 20 -4.07 19.03 14.53
C LYS A 20 -5.41 18.41 14.13
N ASN A 21 -5.76 18.34 12.84
CA ASN A 21 -7.10 17.87 12.46
C ASN A 21 -7.18 16.89 11.29
N CYS A 22 -6.05 16.32 10.87
CA CYS A 22 -6.05 15.22 9.92
C CYS A 22 -4.89 14.31 10.27
N GLN A 23 -5.17 13.14 10.85
CA GLN A 23 -4.16 12.13 11.05
C GLN A 23 -3.83 11.53 9.68
N PHE A 24 -3.02 12.26 8.91
CA PHE A 24 -2.31 11.69 7.78
C PHE A 24 -1.52 10.51 8.36
N SER A 25 -1.81 9.29 7.89
CA SER A 25 -1.15 8.11 8.45
C SER A 25 0.37 8.33 8.36
N THR A 26 1.12 7.92 9.39
CA THR A 26 2.59 8.08 9.42
C THR A 26 3.24 7.57 8.13
N VAL A 27 2.67 6.52 7.55
CA VAL A 27 3.00 5.96 6.23
C VAL A 27 2.89 6.99 5.11
N ASN A 28 1.76 7.69 4.98
CA ASN A 28 1.56 8.63 3.89
C ASN A 28 2.54 9.81 3.99
N TYR A 29 2.82 10.30 5.20
CA TYR A 29 3.80 11.36 5.42
C TYR A 29 5.22 10.91 5.03
N GLN A 30 5.63 9.71 5.47
CA GLN A 30 6.94 9.15 5.13
C GLN A 30 7.10 8.94 3.62
N PHE A 31 6.05 8.47 2.94
CA PHE A 31 6.04 8.33 1.48
C PHE A 31 6.19 9.68 0.79
N ILE A 32 5.35 10.67 1.12
CA ILE A 32 5.39 12.00 0.51
C ILE A 32 6.76 12.67 0.74
N LYS A 33 7.29 12.60 1.95
CA LYS A 33 8.64 13.10 2.26
C LYS A 33 9.73 12.40 1.45
N SER A 34 9.57 11.10 1.19
CA SER A 34 10.53 10.35 0.36
C SER A 34 10.58 10.86 -1.08
N LEU A 35 9.51 11.45 -1.60
CA LEU A 35 9.42 11.95 -2.98
C LEU A 35 10.17 13.27 -3.21
N ALA A 36 10.64 13.95 -2.16
CA ALA A 36 11.35 15.22 -2.29
C ALA A 36 12.56 15.09 -3.22
N TRP A 37 12.76 16.12 -4.06
CA TRP A 37 13.81 16.15 -5.09
C TRP A 37 15.22 15.98 -4.49
N SER A 38 15.45 16.52 -3.29
CA SER A 38 16.69 16.37 -2.53
C SER A 38 17.04 14.93 -2.18
N ASN A 39 16.07 14.02 -2.20
CA ASN A 39 16.23 12.61 -1.84
C ASN A 39 16.37 11.70 -3.07
N MET A 40 16.41 12.27 -4.28
CA MET A 40 16.42 11.51 -5.52
C MET A 40 17.83 11.34 -6.11
N PRO A 41 18.15 10.15 -6.66
CA PRO A 41 19.33 9.97 -7.49
C PRO A 41 19.10 10.65 -8.86
N LEU A 42 19.85 11.74 -9.12
CA LEU A 42 19.71 12.56 -10.32
C LEU A 42 20.79 12.28 -11.39
N GLN A 43 21.55 11.19 -11.25
CA GLN A 43 22.67 10.88 -12.14
C GLN A 43 22.22 10.57 -13.58
N ASN A 44 21.08 9.92 -13.73
CA ASN A 44 20.46 9.66 -15.03
C ASN A 44 18.96 9.37 -14.85
N TYR A 45 18.22 9.49 -15.95
CA TYR A 45 16.76 9.25 -15.97
C TYR A 45 16.37 7.86 -15.46
N GLY A 46 17.14 6.82 -15.76
CA GLY A 46 16.86 5.46 -15.31
C GLY A 46 16.96 5.31 -13.79
N SER A 47 17.94 5.97 -13.17
CA SER A 47 18.15 5.95 -11.72
C SER A 47 17.03 6.69 -10.99
N LEU A 48 16.61 7.85 -11.52
CA LEU A 48 15.46 8.59 -11.02
C LEU A 48 14.16 7.77 -11.14
N TYR A 49 13.92 7.16 -12.31
CA TYR A 49 12.76 6.31 -12.55
C TYR A 49 12.69 5.12 -11.58
N ASN A 50 13.81 4.40 -11.40
CA ASN A 50 13.89 3.30 -10.46
C ASN A 50 13.64 3.77 -9.02
N ALA A 51 14.20 4.92 -8.64
CA ALA A 51 14.02 5.48 -7.30
C ALA A 51 12.57 5.89 -7.00
N TRP A 52 11.82 6.38 -7.99
CA TRP A 52 10.37 6.56 -7.86
C TRP A 52 9.65 5.22 -7.78
N THR A 53 9.98 4.28 -8.66
CA THR A 53 9.36 2.95 -8.70
C THR A 53 9.50 2.22 -7.36
N ASP A 54 10.70 2.21 -6.76
CA ASP A 54 10.95 1.64 -5.43
C ASP A 54 10.10 2.29 -4.33
N ARG A 55 9.87 3.61 -4.39
CA ARG A 55 9.05 4.34 -3.41
C ARG A 55 7.56 4.07 -3.58
N PHE A 56 7.05 4.01 -4.80
CA PHE A 56 5.66 3.64 -5.07
C PHE A 56 5.40 2.20 -4.64
N ILE A 57 6.30 1.27 -4.93
CA ILE A 57 6.18 -0.12 -4.48
C ILE A 57 6.25 -0.19 -2.95
N GLY A 58 7.18 0.54 -2.32
CA GLY A 58 7.27 0.62 -0.86
C GLY A 58 6.01 1.18 -0.20
N TYR A 59 5.36 2.15 -0.85
CA TYR A 59 4.06 2.67 -0.40
C TYR A 59 2.95 1.63 -0.50
N GLU A 60 2.82 0.95 -1.64
CA GLU A 60 1.84 -0.11 -1.81
C GLU A 60 2.03 -1.26 -0.81
N CYS A 61 3.28 -1.63 -0.52
CA CYS A 61 3.60 -2.59 0.55
C CYS A 61 3.12 -2.09 1.91
N SER A 62 3.35 -0.82 2.21
CA SER A 62 2.98 -0.21 3.49
C SER A 62 1.47 -0.05 3.70
N VAL A 63 0.67 -0.01 2.63
CA VAL A 63 -0.79 -0.07 2.73
C VAL A 63 -1.23 -1.41 3.35
N LEU A 64 -0.49 -2.49 3.09
CA LEU A 64 -0.76 -3.83 3.63
C LEU A 64 -0.06 -4.08 4.98
N SER A 65 1.20 -3.69 5.11
CA SER A 65 2.02 -3.97 6.31
C SER A 65 1.92 -2.90 7.41
N GLY A 66 1.46 -1.69 7.06
CA GLY A 66 1.41 -0.53 7.96
C GLY A 66 2.75 0.19 8.15
N ILE A 67 3.83 -0.25 7.48
CA ILE A 67 5.18 0.31 7.63
C ILE A 67 5.74 0.70 6.26
N PHE A 68 6.12 1.96 6.10
CA PHE A 68 6.77 2.42 4.88
C PHE A 68 8.28 2.16 4.92
N ALA A 69 8.79 1.46 3.90
CA ALA A 69 10.22 1.21 3.74
C ALA A 69 10.61 1.26 2.27
N ILE A 70 11.74 1.88 1.95
CA ILE A 70 12.33 1.91 0.61
C ILE A 70 13.28 0.72 0.47
N GLY A 71 13.19 -0.01 -0.63
CA GLY A 71 14.00 -1.20 -0.89
C GLY A 71 13.84 -1.63 -2.35
N LYS A 72 14.70 -2.54 -2.81
CA LYS A 72 14.70 -2.98 -4.22
C LYS A 72 13.33 -3.54 -4.62
N ALA A 73 12.78 -2.99 -5.71
CA ALA A 73 11.46 -3.34 -6.25
C ALA A 73 11.23 -4.83 -6.53
N GLY A 74 12.24 -5.59 -6.97
CA GLY A 74 12.08 -6.94 -7.54
C GLY A 74 11.29 -7.92 -6.65
N ASP A 75 11.85 -8.28 -5.50
CA ASP A 75 11.23 -9.27 -4.59
C ASP A 75 9.95 -8.75 -3.94
N ARG A 76 9.84 -7.42 -3.79
CA ARG A 76 8.66 -6.78 -3.19
C ARG A 76 7.48 -6.72 -4.16
N LEU A 77 7.74 -6.50 -5.45
CA LEU A 77 6.71 -6.44 -6.48
C LEU A 77 6.04 -7.80 -6.70
N GLU A 78 6.82 -8.88 -6.69
CA GLU A 78 6.28 -10.24 -6.80
C GLU A 78 5.35 -10.56 -5.61
N ARG A 79 5.81 -10.26 -4.39
CA ARG A 79 5.01 -10.45 -3.16
C ARG A 79 3.75 -9.59 -3.16
N LEU A 80 3.86 -8.33 -3.56
CA LEU A 80 2.72 -7.41 -3.68
C LEU A 80 1.70 -7.92 -4.71
N THR A 81 2.18 -8.43 -5.85
CA THR A 81 1.32 -9.00 -6.90
C THR A 81 0.53 -10.18 -6.35
N ARG A 82 1.20 -11.10 -5.65
CA ARG A 82 0.57 -12.25 -5.02
C ARG A 82 -0.42 -11.86 -3.91
N CYS A 83 -0.13 -10.81 -3.13
CA CYS A 83 -1.11 -10.25 -2.17
C CYS A 83 -2.39 -9.81 -2.89
N ARG A 84 -2.27 -9.04 -3.98
CA ARG A 84 -3.42 -8.54 -4.75
C ARG A 84 -4.24 -9.68 -5.39
N GLU A 85 -3.57 -10.74 -5.85
CA GLU A 85 -4.25 -11.94 -6.35
C GLU A 85 -5.10 -12.62 -5.27
N ILE A 86 -4.55 -12.76 -4.05
CA ILE A 86 -5.26 -13.34 -2.92
C ILE A 86 -6.46 -12.46 -2.52
N GLU A 87 -6.29 -11.13 -2.46
CA GLU A 87 -7.38 -10.19 -2.18
C GLU A 87 -8.51 -10.28 -3.22
N SER A 88 -8.16 -10.36 -4.50
CA SER A 88 -9.11 -10.57 -5.59
C SER A 88 -9.88 -11.87 -5.40
N ARG A 89 -9.19 -12.96 -5.03
CA ARG A 89 -9.81 -14.26 -4.77
C ARG A 89 -10.77 -14.23 -3.58
N ILE A 90 -10.41 -13.55 -2.49
CA ILE A 90 -11.28 -13.34 -1.32
C ILE A 90 -12.53 -12.57 -1.73
N SER A 91 -12.38 -11.50 -2.52
CA SER A 91 -13.52 -10.70 -3.01
C SER A 91 -14.47 -11.53 -3.86
N GLU A 92 -13.93 -12.35 -4.78
CA GLU A 92 -14.71 -13.28 -5.60
C GLU A 92 -15.50 -14.28 -4.74
N LEU A 93 -14.84 -14.94 -3.77
CA LEU A 93 -15.46 -15.92 -2.87
C LEU A 93 -16.55 -15.28 -2.00
N ARG A 94 -16.32 -14.05 -1.50
CA ARG A 94 -17.34 -13.27 -0.78
C ARG A 94 -18.52 -12.92 -1.68
N GLY A 95 -18.29 -12.66 -2.96
CA GLY A 95 -19.34 -12.48 -3.96
C GLY A 95 -20.20 -13.74 -4.13
N GLN A 96 -19.56 -14.91 -4.24
CA GLN A 96 -20.24 -16.21 -4.33
C GLN A 96 -21.02 -16.55 -3.05
N LEU A 97 -20.49 -16.19 -1.88
CA LEU A 97 -21.10 -16.44 -0.57
C LEU A 97 -22.52 -15.86 -0.46
N LYS A 98 -22.74 -14.66 -1.03
CA LYS A 98 -24.02 -13.93 -0.96
C LYS A 98 -25.20 -14.71 -1.57
N LYS A 99 -24.95 -15.65 -2.48
CA LYS A 99 -25.97 -16.42 -3.21
C LYS A 99 -25.93 -17.92 -2.93
N ALA A 100 -25.06 -18.38 -2.02
CA ALA A 100 -24.81 -19.79 -1.78
C ALA A 100 -25.76 -20.39 -0.74
N ALA A 101 -26.13 -21.67 -0.91
CA ALA A 101 -26.82 -22.46 0.12
C ALA A 101 -25.87 -22.77 1.31
N PHE A 102 -26.44 -23.08 2.48
CA PHE A 102 -25.69 -23.19 3.75
C PHE A 102 -24.43 -24.07 3.68
N ASN A 103 -24.53 -25.29 3.13
CA ASN A 103 -23.37 -26.18 3.00
C ASN A 103 -22.25 -25.56 2.15
N ARG A 104 -22.62 -24.84 1.09
CA ARG A 104 -21.67 -24.12 0.23
C ARG A 104 -21.13 -22.87 0.92
N GLN A 105 -21.91 -22.21 1.77
CA GLN A 105 -21.43 -21.09 2.58
C GLN A 105 -20.33 -21.50 3.56
N VAL A 106 -20.48 -22.65 4.24
CA VAL A 106 -19.47 -23.17 5.16
C VAL A 106 -18.15 -23.45 4.42
N GLU A 107 -18.23 -24.10 3.25
CA GLU A 107 -17.07 -24.35 2.40
C GLU A 107 -16.39 -23.04 1.95
N LEU A 108 -17.15 -22.09 1.41
CA LEU A 108 -16.65 -20.79 0.98
C LEU A 108 -16.02 -20.00 2.14
N ASN A 109 -16.63 -20.00 3.32
CA ASN A 109 -16.08 -19.35 4.52
C ASN A 109 -14.74 -19.98 4.96
N THR A 110 -14.61 -21.30 4.82
CA THR A 110 -13.35 -22.00 5.14
C THR A 110 -12.24 -21.61 4.16
N GLN A 111 -12.56 -21.53 2.87
CA GLN A 111 -11.61 -21.07 1.85
C GLN A 111 -11.21 -19.61 2.04
N ILE A 112 -12.17 -18.72 2.34
CA ILE A 112 -11.92 -17.31 2.66
C ILE A 112 -10.94 -17.20 3.83
N LYS A 113 -11.17 -17.92 4.94
CA LYS A 113 -10.27 -17.88 6.10
C LYS A 113 -8.85 -18.36 5.78
N LYS A 114 -8.70 -19.39 4.93
CA LYS A 114 -7.38 -19.85 4.48
C LYS A 114 -6.65 -18.77 3.70
N PHE A 115 -7.32 -18.13 2.75
CA PHE A 115 -6.73 -17.04 1.96
C PHE A 115 -6.43 -15.80 2.81
N GLU A 116 -7.28 -15.45 3.78
CA GLU A 116 -7.01 -14.36 4.73
C GLU A 116 -5.76 -14.65 5.57
N GLN A 117 -5.55 -15.91 5.97
CA GLN A 117 -4.35 -16.31 6.71
C GLN A 117 -3.09 -16.27 5.84
N GLU A 118 -3.16 -16.73 4.59
CA GLU A 118 -2.06 -16.63 3.63
C GLU A 118 -1.70 -15.17 3.35
N LEU A 119 -2.70 -14.30 3.12
CA LEU A 119 -2.50 -12.87 2.93
C LEU A 119 -1.79 -12.24 4.13
N LYS A 120 -2.22 -12.57 5.35
CA LYS A 120 -1.60 -12.04 6.57
C LYS A 120 -0.13 -12.47 6.71
N GLN A 121 0.20 -13.71 6.35
CA GLN A 121 1.57 -14.20 6.36
C GLN A 121 2.43 -13.51 5.30
N LEU A 122 1.90 -13.32 4.10
CA LEU A 122 2.61 -12.68 3.01
C LEU A 122 2.83 -11.18 3.30
N ALA A 123 1.80 -10.50 3.81
CA ALA A 123 1.85 -9.09 4.17
C ALA A 123 2.78 -8.77 5.35
N GLY A 124 2.88 -9.68 6.33
CA GLY A 124 3.82 -9.54 7.44
C GLY A 124 5.31 -9.63 7.03
N ASN A 125 5.57 -10.07 5.80
CA ASN A 125 6.92 -10.26 5.24
C ASN A 125 7.23 -9.26 4.09
N LEU A 126 6.44 -8.18 3.97
CA LEU A 126 6.67 -7.05 3.04
C LEU A 126 7.49 -5.94 3.72
#